data_AF-A0A5C8BJG4-F1
#
_entry.id   AF-A0A5C8BJG4-F1
#
_cell.length_a   1.000
_cell.length_b   1.000
_cell.length_c   1.000
_cell.angle_alpha   90.00
_cell.angle_beta   90.00
_cell.angle_gamma   90.00
#
_symmetry.space_group_name_H-M   'P 1'
#
loop_
_entity.id
_entity.type
_entity.pdbx_description
1 polymer ?
#
loop_
_entity_poly.entity_id
_entity_poly.type
_entity_poly.pdbx_seq_one_letter_code
_entity_poly.pdbx_strand_id
1 'polypeptide(L)'
;MKKLSVVILYLISGTTLAMTTANLSKQTFTCNGVRIENSTVESNLTDYCNNVVVKDETQIISGQNAMRLRGSDQIDEDDVDPTVLNLRTVNFTADGGVKMACYYKNSTLKKCKYTPSTIKTTDKPQASK
;
A
#
# COMPACT_ATOMS: atom_id res chain seq x y z
N MET A 1 -43.29 -20.22 33.51
CA MET A 1 -41.89 -19.84 33.20
C MET A 1 -41.68 -19.89 31.69
N LYS A 2 -41.49 -18.75 31.04
CA LYS A 2 -41.06 -18.68 29.63
C LYS A 2 -40.21 -17.41 29.49
N LYS A 3 -38.90 -17.57 29.67
CA LYS A 3 -37.92 -16.49 29.52
C LYS A 3 -37.68 -16.32 28.02
N LEU A 4 -38.14 -15.20 27.46
CA LEU A 4 -37.89 -14.84 26.07
C LEU A 4 -36.48 -14.23 25.99
N SER A 5 -35.49 -15.03 25.65
CA SER A 5 -34.12 -14.54 25.42
C SER A 5 -34.02 -14.01 23.99
N VAL A 6 -34.10 -12.69 23.83
CA VAL A 6 -33.81 -11.99 22.57
C VAL A 6 -32.29 -11.91 22.43
N VAL A 7 -31.72 -12.70 21.53
CA VAL A 7 -30.29 -12.64 21.16
C VAL A 7 -30.13 -11.49 20.17
N ILE A 8 -29.54 -10.38 20.63
CA ILE A 8 -29.18 -9.23 19.78
C ILE A 8 -27.92 -9.60 19.02
N LEU A 9 -28.08 -9.87 17.72
CA LEU A 9 -26.97 -10.04 16.78
C LEU A 9 -26.42 -8.64 16.46
N TYR A 10 -25.38 -8.20 17.19
CA TYR A 10 -24.64 -7.00 16.80
C TYR A 10 -23.84 -7.31 15.53
N LEU A 11 -24.36 -6.85 14.40
CA LEU A 11 -23.64 -6.78 13.13
C LEU A 11 -22.45 -5.82 13.30
N ILE A 12 -21.26 -6.37 13.43
CA ILE A 12 -20.01 -5.62 13.42
C ILE A 12 -19.76 -5.22 11.96
N SER A 13 -20.34 -4.10 11.54
CA SER A 13 -20.05 -3.50 10.24
C SER A 13 -18.64 -2.95 10.28
N GLY A 14 -17.64 -3.74 9.87
CA GLY A 14 -16.27 -3.27 9.68
C GLY A 14 -16.23 -2.29 8.51
N THR A 15 -15.94 -1.02 8.76
CA THR A 15 -15.77 -0.02 7.71
C THR A 15 -14.43 -0.26 6.99
N THR A 16 -14.49 -0.64 5.72
CA THR A 16 -13.31 -0.64 4.86
C THR A 16 -13.04 0.80 4.40
N LEU A 17 -12.08 1.48 5.03
CA LEU A 17 -11.63 2.80 4.58
C LEU A 17 -10.87 2.65 3.26
N ALA A 18 -11.29 3.39 2.23
CA ALA A 18 -10.56 3.45 0.98
C ALA A 18 -9.17 4.06 1.20
N MET A 19 -8.13 3.42 0.65
CA MET A 19 -6.78 3.98 0.71
C MET A 19 -6.59 5.08 -0.34
N THR A 20 -5.92 6.15 0.04
CA THR A 20 -5.55 7.28 -0.81
C THR A 20 -4.13 7.11 -1.32
N THR A 21 -3.84 7.53 -2.55
CA THR A 21 -2.46 7.54 -3.07
C THR A 21 -1.63 8.59 -2.34
N ALA A 22 -0.48 8.16 -1.79
CA ALA A 22 0.49 9.04 -1.15
C ALA A 22 1.25 9.85 -2.21
N ASN A 23 1.46 11.14 -1.93
CA ASN A 23 2.42 11.95 -2.67
C ASN A 23 3.68 12.13 -1.81
N LEU A 24 4.66 11.24 -1.97
CA LEU A 24 5.88 11.20 -1.13
C LEU A 24 6.81 12.43 -1.32
N SER A 25 6.56 13.25 -2.35
CA SER A 25 7.26 14.52 -2.55
C SER A 25 6.64 15.67 -1.74
N LYS A 26 5.37 15.55 -1.35
CA LYS A 26 4.62 16.60 -0.62
C LYS A 26 4.27 16.20 0.81
N GLN A 27 4.09 14.90 1.04
CA GLN A 27 3.68 14.33 2.32
C GLN A 27 4.87 13.60 2.93
N THR A 28 4.99 13.71 4.24
CA THR A 28 6.03 13.04 5.02
C THR A 28 5.42 11.86 5.75
N PHE A 29 5.88 10.67 5.40
CA PHE A 29 5.63 9.44 6.15
C PHE A 29 6.98 8.94 6.64
N THR A 30 7.03 8.47 7.88
CA THR A 30 8.25 7.93 8.48
C THR A 30 8.01 6.56 9.07
N CYS A 31 9.06 5.77 9.16
CA CYS A 31 9.12 4.54 9.93
C CYS A 31 10.32 4.62 10.86
N ASN A 32 10.10 4.59 12.17
CA ASN A 32 11.13 4.79 13.17
C ASN A 32 11.94 6.08 12.92
N GLY A 33 11.26 7.16 12.52
CA GLY A 33 11.88 8.44 12.16
C GLY A 33 12.57 8.50 10.79
N VAL A 34 12.71 7.38 10.08
CA VAL A 34 13.30 7.34 8.73
C VAL A 34 12.22 7.66 7.69
N ARG A 35 12.48 8.64 6.83
CA ARG A 35 11.51 9.09 5.81
C ARG A 35 11.33 8.07 4.69
N ILE A 36 10.07 7.86 4.32
CA ILE A 36 9.69 7.07 3.14
C ILE A 36 9.70 7.98 1.92
N GLU A 37 10.45 7.60 0.91
CA GLU A 37 10.69 8.35 -0.32
C GLU A 37 10.43 7.49 -1.56
N ASN A 38 10.39 8.10 -2.74
CA ASN A 38 10.23 7.35 -4.00
C ASN A 38 11.40 6.39 -4.29
N SER A 39 12.54 6.58 -3.62
CA SER A 39 13.75 5.75 -3.68
C SER A 39 13.77 4.64 -2.61
N THR A 40 12.79 4.60 -1.69
CA THR A 40 12.79 3.61 -0.61
C THR A 40 12.70 2.19 -1.15
N VAL A 41 13.74 1.41 -0.91
CA VAL A 41 13.78 -0.03 -1.20
C VAL A 41 12.97 -0.82 -0.19
N GLU A 42 12.52 -2.02 -0.56
CA GLU A 42 11.63 -2.84 0.28
C GLU A 42 12.24 -3.31 1.59
N SER A 43 13.55 -3.61 1.58
CA SER A 43 14.26 -4.00 2.80
C SER A 43 14.11 -2.93 3.88
N ASN A 44 14.24 -1.64 3.51
CA ASN A 44 14.07 -0.54 4.44
C ASN A 44 12.67 -0.50 5.08
N LEU A 45 11.62 -0.84 4.33
CA LEU A 45 10.27 -0.93 4.90
C LEU A 45 10.15 -2.11 5.87
N THR A 46 10.83 -3.21 5.58
CA THR A 46 10.84 -4.42 6.43
C THR A 46 11.65 -4.19 7.71
N ASP A 47 12.73 -3.43 7.62
CA ASP A 47 13.67 -3.19 8.72
C ASP A 47 13.18 -2.09 9.67
N TYR A 48 12.50 -1.05 9.16
CA TYR A 48 12.18 0.14 9.95
C TYR A 48 10.70 0.28 10.31
N CYS A 49 9.78 -0.36 9.59
CA CYS A 49 8.34 -0.19 9.81
C CYS A 49 7.74 -1.31 10.68
N ASN A 50 6.57 -1.03 11.26
CA ASN A 50 5.84 -2.00 12.08
C ASN A 50 4.81 -2.79 11.25
N ASN A 51 4.46 -3.99 11.71
CA ASN A 51 3.40 -4.84 11.14
C ASN A 51 3.59 -5.08 9.63
N VAL A 52 4.83 -5.33 9.20
CA VAL A 52 5.16 -5.49 7.79
C VAL A 52 4.65 -6.82 7.26
N VAL A 53 3.91 -6.78 6.15
CA VAL A 53 3.41 -7.95 5.42
C VAL A 53 3.74 -7.77 3.95
N VAL A 54 4.63 -8.63 3.45
CA VAL A 54 5.04 -8.66 2.04
C VAL A 54 4.17 -9.66 1.28
N LYS A 55 3.70 -9.24 0.10
CA LYS A 55 2.97 -10.10 -0.84
C LYS A 55 3.66 -10.07 -2.19
N ASP A 56 4.11 -11.24 -2.62
CA ASP A 56 4.72 -11.46 -3.93
C ASP A 56 3.67 -11.87 -4.96
N GLU A 57 3.70 -11.23 -6.11
CA GLU A 57 2.86 -11.55 -7.26
C GLU A 57 3.73 -11.57 -8.52
N THR A 58 3.91 -12.74 -9.12
CA THR A 58 4.56 -12.85 -10.42
C THR A 58 3.49 -12.94 -11.51
N GLN A 59 3.52 -12.02 -12.46
CA GLN A 59 2.66 -12.06 -13.64
C GLN A 59 3.49 -12.42 -14.86
N ILE A 60 3.08 -13.48 -15.55
CA ILE A 60 3.66 -13.89 -16.83
C ILE A 60 2.77 -13.29 -17.91
N ILE A 61 3.28 -12.34 -18.68
CA ILE A 61 2.54 -11.69 -19.77
C ILE A 61 3.11 -12.21 -21.10
N SER A 62 2.27 -12.84 -21.91
CA SER A 62 2.59 -13.29 -23.26
C SER A 62 1.72 -12.61 -24.32
N GLY A 63 2.18 -12.64 -25.57
CA GLY A 63 1.44 -12.14 -26.74
C GLY A 63 1.22 -10.62 -26.76
N GLN A 64 0.10 -10.16 -27.33
CA GLN A 64 -0.23 -8.75 -27.55
C GLN A 64 -0.11 -7.84 -26.32
N ASN A 65 -0.29 -8.40 -25.11
CA ASN A 65 -0.17 -7.64 -23.86
C ASN A 65 1.29 -7.32 -23.49
N ALA A 66 2.26 -8.12 -23.92
CA ALA A 66 3.69 -7.84 -23.76
C ALA A 66 4.12 -6.67 -24.65
N MET A 67 3.57 -6.59 -25.87
CA MET A 67 3.86 -5.54 -26.86
C MET A 67 3.54 -4.12 -26.32
N ARG A 68 2.45 -3.95 -25.56
CA ARG A 68 2.08 -2.66 -24.94
C ARG A 68 3.07 -2.17 -23.90
N LEU A 69 3.91 -3.05 -23.34
CA LEU A 69 4.90 -2.70 -22.32
C LEU A 69 6.27 -2.35 -22.92
N ARG A 70 6.56 -2.80 -24.15
CA ARG A 70 7.88 -2.62 -24.80
C ARG A 70 8.03 -1.30 -25.58
N GLY A 71 6.94 -0.54 -25.75
CA GLY A 71 6.94 0.70 -26.53
C GLY A 71 6.75 0.42 -28.02
N SER A 72 6.16 1.37 -28.75
CA SER A 72 5.64 1.18 -30.12
C SER A 72 6.68 0.94 -31.22
N ASP A 73 7.94 0.67 -30.88
CA ASP A 73 9.07 0.60 -31.82
C ASP A 73 9.60 -0.82 -32.07
N GLN A 74 8.90 -1.86 -31.58
CA GLN A 74 9.24 -3.25 -31.89
C GLN A 74 8.12 -3.90 -32.69
N ILE A 75 8.29 -3.91 -34.01
CA ILE A 75 7.66 -4.87 -34.90
C ILE A 75 8.75 -5.90 -35.16
N ASP A 76 8.57 -7.13 -34.68
CA ASP A 76 8.76 -8.35 -35.46
C ASP A 76 8.69 -9.62 -34.59
N GLU A 77 7.88 -10.55 -35.11
CA GLU A 77 7.94 -12.02 -34.97
C GLU A 77 7.61 -12.62 -33.58
N ASP A 78 6.98 -13.79 -33.61
CA ASP A 78 6.43 -14.53 -32.46
C ASP A 78 7.29 -14.41 -31.18
N ASP A 79 6.81 -13.62 -30.20
CA ASP A 79 7.46 -13.44 -28.90
C ASP A 79 7.33 -14.77 -28.11
N VAL A 80 8.26 -15.70 -28.35
CA VAL A 80 8.30 -17.02 -27.68
C VAL A 80 8.61 -16.86 -26.19
N ASP A 81 9.26 -15.75 -25.81
CA ASP A 81 9.69 -15.49 -24.44
C ASP A 81 8.69 -14.61 -23.67
N PRO A 82 8.01 -15.15 -22.64
CA PRO A 82 7.07 -14.37 -21.87
C PRO A 82 7.76 -13.28 -21.03
N THR A 83 7.17 -12.08 -20.99
CA THR A 83 7.63 -11.02 -20.09
C THR A 83 7.21 -11.36 -18.66
N VAL A 84 8.17 -11.60 -17.78
CA VAL A 84 7.94 -11.82 -16.34
C VAL A 84 7.93 -10.47 -15.61
N LEU A 85 6.78 -10.11 -15.05
CA LEU A 85 6.64 -8.97 -14.15
C LEU A 85 6.63 -9.44 -12.71
N ASN A 86 7.61 -8.97 -11.94
CA ASN A 86 7.63 -9.15 -10.49
C ASN A 86 6.96 -7.95 -9.85
N LEU A 87 5.75 -8.17 -9.34
CA LEU A 87 5.00 -7.21 -8.55
C LEU A 87 5.10 -7.61 -7.09
N ARG A 88 5.32 -6.62 -6.24
CA ARG A 88 5.33 -6.87 -4.80
C ARG A 88 4.61 -5.76 -4.08
N THR A 89 3.81 -6.15 -3.10
CA THR A 89 3.10 -5.21 -2.24
C THR A 89 3.60 -5.38 -0.81
N VAL A 90 4.13 -4.30 -0.24
CA VAL A 90 4.55 -4.24 1.17
C VAL A 90 3.50 -3.43 1.92
N ASN A 91 2.74 -4.12 2.78
CA ASN A 91 1.79 -3.49 3.70
C ASN A 91 2.48 -3.29 5.04
N PHE A 92 2.32 -2.13 5.67
CA PHE A 92 2.97 -1.82 6.94
C PHE A 92 2.23 -0.70 7.68
N THR A 93 2.65 -0.44 8.91
CA THR A 93 2.20 0.68 9.72
C THR A 93 3.36 1.66 9.88
N ALA A 94 3.21 2.86 9.31
CA ALA A 94 4.13 3.97 9.49
C ALA A 94 3.94 4.61 10.88
N ASP A 95 4.87 5.50 11.24
CA ASP A 95 4.78 6.30 12.46
C ASP A 95 3.46 7.08 12.51
N GLY A 96 2.94 7.31 13.71
CA GLY A 96 1.59 7.87 13.90
C GLY A 96 0.45 6.87 13.61
N GLY A 97 0.77 5.59 13.43
CA GLY A 97 -0.23 4.52 13.26
C GLY A 97 -0.88 4.48 11.88
N VAL A 98 -0.27 5.15 10.89
CA VAL A 98 -0.82 5.23 9.53
C VAL A 98 -0.58 3.93 8.79
N LYS A 99 -1.66 3.23 8.41
CA LYS A 99 -1.58 2.03 7.59
C LYS A 99 -1.24 2.41 6.15
N MET A 100 -0.20 1.79 5.61
CA MET A 100 0.30 2.03 4.26
C MET A 100 0.47 0.74 3.47
N ALA A 101 0.38 0.85 2.15
CA ALA A 101 0.68 -0.20 1.19
C ALA A 101 1.54 0.39 0.06
N CYS A 102 2.78 -0.07 -0.06
CA CYS A 102 3.70 0.32 -1.13
C CYS A 102 3.82 -0.79 -2.17
N TYR A 103 3.84 -0.41 -3.45
CA TYR A 103 3.81 -1.32 -4.59
C TYR A 103 5.08 -1.17 -5.40
N TYR A 104 5.78 -2.29 -5.55
CA TYR A 104 7.04 -2.40 -6.26
C TYR A 104 6.82 -3.16 -7.56
N LYS A 105 7.54 -2.73 -8.60
CA LYS A 105 7.67 -3.43 -9.87
C LYS A 105 9.16 -3.61 -10.14
N ASN A 106 9.60 -4.85 -10.24
CA ASN A 106 11.02 -5.21 -10.42
C ASN A 106 11.91 -4.46 -9.40
N SER A 107 11.56 -4.58 -8.10
CA SER A 107 12.26 -3.95 -6.97
C SER A 107 12.28 -2.40 -6.95
N THR A 108 11.62 -1.74 -7.91
CA THR A 108 11.49 -0.27 -7.92
C THR A 108 10.13 0.13 -7.38
N LEU A 109 10.11 1.04 -6.40
CA LEU A 109 8.88 1.60 -5.86
C LEU A 109 8.11 2.37 -6.94
N LYS A 110 6.84 2.05 -7.13
CA LYS A 110 5.97 2.71 -8.13
C LYS A 110 4.94 3.61 -7.49
N LYS A 111 4.37 3.21 -6.36
CA LYS A 111 3.37 4.01 -5.64
C LYS A 111 3.25 3.51 -4.21
N CYS A 112 2.87 4.41 -3.31
CA CYS A 112 2.35 4.06 -2.00
C CYS A 112 0.93 4.57 -1.86
N LYS A 113 0.13 3.84 -1.10
CA LYS A 113 -1.20 4.24 -0.66
C LYS A 113 -1.25 4.21 0.86
N TYR A 114 -2.11 5.03 1.44
CA TYR A 114 -2.30 5.08 2.88
C TYR A 114 -3.78 5.19 3.21
N THR A 115 -4.18 4.64 4.35
CA THR A 115 -5.51 4.89 4.91
C THR A 115 -5.46 6.23 5.65
N PRO A 116 -6.25 7.24 5.25
CA PRO A 116 -6.35 8.49 5.99
C PRO A 116 -6.81 8.18 7.42
N SER A 117 -6.02 8.57 8.42
CA SER A 117 -6.45 8.40 9.81
C SER A 117 -7.57 9.41 10.08
N THR A 118 -8.75 8.94 10.50
CA THR A 118 -9.86 9.81 10.92
C THR A 118 -9.67 10.37 12.32
N ILE A 119 -8.51 10.12 12.95
CA ILE A 119 -8.19 10.72 14.24
C ILE A 119 -7.89 12.19 13.98
N LYS A 120 -8.92 13.02 14.16
CA LYS A 120 -8.77 14.46 14.33
C LYS A 120 -7.73 14.66 15.42
N THR A 121 -6.57 15.22 15.08
CA THR A 121 -5.73 15.91 16.05
C THR A 121 -6.67 16.83 16.81
N THR A 122 -6.93 16.53 18.08
CA THR A 122 -7.59 17.49 18.94
C THR A 122 -6.53 18.54 19.19
N ASP A 123 -6.43 19.52 18.29
CA ASP A 123 -5.75 20.78 18.56
C ASP A 123 -6.45 21.37 19.78
N LYS A 124 -5.91 21.07 20.95
CA LYS A 124 -6.26 21.78 22.17
C LYS A 124 -5.83 23.23 21.94
N PRO A 125 -6.74 24.22 22.01
CA PRO A 125 -6.33 25.61 21.94
C PRO A 125 -5.32 25.86 23.05
N GLN A 126 -4.09 26.21 22.67
CA GLN A 126 -3.10 26.70 23.60
C GLN A 126 -3.58 28.08 24.05
N ALA A 127 -4.25 28.13 25.19
CA ALA A 127 -4.55 29.36 25.88
C ALA A 127 -3.20 30.01 26.26
N SER A 128 -2.82 31.06 25.55
CA SER A 128 -1.80 31.98 26.04
C SER A 128 -2.44 32.87 27.10
N LYS A 129 -1.84 32.85 28.29
CA LYS A 129 -2.10 33.78 29.38
C LYS A 129 -1.20 35.00 29.23
#